data_AF-A0A4U8UDE2-F1
#
_entry.id   AF-A0A4U8UDE2-F1
#
_cell.length_a   1.000
_cell.length_b   1.000
_cell.length_c   1.000
_cell.angle_alpha   90.00
_cell.angle_beta   90.00
_cell.angle_gamma   90.00
#
_symmetry.space_group_name_H-M   'P 1'
#
loop_
_entity.id
_entity.type
_entity.pdbx_description
1 polymer ?
#
loop_
_entity_poly.entity_id
_entity_poly.type
_entity_poly.pdbx_seq_one_letter_code
_entity_poly.pdbx_strand_id
1 'polypeptide(L)'
;MHYKKTKTPKIHSGSFYLTEQTLQVLNFIAELENISRSLIIENALISAFKGFKNGEKKKKKIYPKAKHNQKNRKNKQTKKYIQKCLFA
;
A
#
# COMPACT_ATOMS: atom_id res chain seq x y z
N MET A 1 23.89 10.72 -10.97
CA MET A 1 22.62 10.00 -11.28
C MET A 1 21.47 10.88 -10.83
N HIS A 2 20.73 11.48 -11.76
CA HIS A 2 19.52 12.22 -11.40
C HIS A 2 18.32 11.27 -11.43
N TYR A 3 17.78 10.95 -10.26
CA TYR A 3 16.54 10.17 -10.17
C TYR A 3 15.38 11.03 -10.67
N LYS A 4 14.66 10.56 -11.72
CA LYS A 4 13.41 11.19 -12.15
C LYS A 4 12.38 11.06 -11.03
N LYS A 5 11.98 12.17 -10.41
CA LYS A 5 10.88 12.20 -9.42
C LYS A 5 9.61 11.71 -10.10
N THR A 6 9.16 10.51 -9.76
CA THR A 6 7.82 10.04 -10.14
C THR A 6 6.80 10.89 -9.41
N LYS A 7 5.90 11.56 -10.15
CA LYS A 7 4.77 12.34 -9.59
C LYS A 7 3.69 11.39 -9.06
N THR A 8 4.03 10.48 -8.14
CA THR A 8 3.01 9.72 -7.42
C THR A 8 2.42 10.64 -6.37
N PRO A 9 1.11 10.93 -6.40
CA PRO A 9 0.48 11.74 -5.36
C PRO A 9 0.71 11.05 -4.01
N LYS A 10 1.05 11.84 -2.98
CA LYS A 10 1.15 11.32 -1.62
C LYS A 10 -0.23 10.81 -1.21
N ILE A 11 -0.30 9.57 -0.74
CA ILE A 11 -1.53 9.01 -0.20
C ILE A 11 -1.77 9.71 1.15
N HIS A 12 -2.81 10.52 1.23
CA HIS A 12 -3.25 11.13 2.49
C HIS A 12 -4.22 10.17 3.19
N SER A 13 -3.82 9.64 4.35
CA SER A 13 -4.72 8.89 5.22
C SER A 13 -5.37 9.85 6.23
N GLY A 14 -6.65 10.13 6.05
CA GLY A 14 -7.44 10.87 7.04
C GLY A 14 -7.74 10.02 8.27
N SER A 15 -7.95 10.67 9.41
CA SER A 15 -8.38 10.04 10.67
C SER A 15 -9.75 10.57 11.04
N PHE A 16 -10.62 9.70 11.57
CA PHE A 16 -11.95 10.08 12.05
C PHE A 16 -12.37 9.17 13.19
N TYR A 17 -13.35 9.63 13.97
CA TYR A 17 -13.87 8.88 15.11
C TYR A 17 -15.12 8.10 14.72
N LEU A 18 -15.27 6.93 15.32
CA LEU A 18 -16.43 6.05 15.20
C LEU A 18 -16.96 5.72 16.59
N THR A 19 -18.25 5.42 16.68
CA THR A 19 -18.79 4.82 17.90
C THR A 19 -18.24 3.41 18.08
N GLU A 20 -18.18 2.92 19.31
CA GLU A 20 -17.66 1.58 19.59
C GLU A 20 -18.45 0.50 18.86
N GLN A 21 -19.78 0.60 18.86
CA GLN A 21 -20.68 -0.32 18.16
C GLN A 21 -20.37 -0.39 16.65
N THR A 22 -20.18 0.76 16.00
CA THR A 22 -19.86 0.80 14.57
C THR A 22 -18.48 0.23 14.28
N LEU A 23 -17.50 0.46 15.15
CA LEU A 23 -16.17 -0.13 15.02
C LEU A 23 -16.20 -1.66 15.15
N GLN A 24 -16.97 -2.21 16.09
CA GLN A 24 -17.12 -3.65 16.28
C GLN A 24 -17.74 -4.33 15.06
N VAL A 25 -18.84 -3.77 14.53
CA VAL A 25 -19.48 -4.28 13.30
C VAL A 25 -18.50 -4.23 12.12
N LEU A 26 -17.74 -3.14 12.02
CA LEU A 26 -16.78 -2.98 10.92
C LEU A 26 -15.61 -3.98 11.00
N ASN A 27 -15.14 -4.29 12.20
CA ASN A 27 -14.13 -5.33 12.42
C ASN A 27 -14.69 -6.71 12.07
N PHE A 28 -15.92 -7.03 12.49
CA PHE A 28 -16.58 -8.29 12.16
C PHE A 28 -16.71 -8.51 10.65
N ILE A 29 -17.16 -7.49 9.90
CA ILE A 29 -17.26 -7.56 8.44
C ILE A 29 -15.87 -7.70 7.80
N ALA A 30 -14.87 -6.97 8.30
CA ALA A 30 -13.50 -7.05 7.80
C ALA A 30 -12.90 -8.46 7.95
N GLU A 31 -13.18 -9.13 9.06
CA GLU A 31 -12.77 -10.50 9.32
C GLU A 31 -13.52 -11.51 8.44
N LEU A 32 -14.84 -11.38 8.32
CA LEU A 32 -15.66 -12.27 7.50
C LEU A 32 -15.28 -12.22 6.02
N GLU A 33 -15.15 -11.01 5.46
CA GLU A 33 -14.90 -10.81 4.03
C GLU A 33 -13.40 -10.85 3.70
N ASN A 34 -12.53 -10.86 4.72
CA ASN A 34 -11.08 -10.73 4.58
C ASN A 34 -10.69 -9.47 3.77
N ILE A 35 -11.32 -8.34 4.11
CA ILE A 35 -11.16 -7.05 3.44
C ILE A 35 -10.69 -6.00 4.44
N SER A 36 -9.86 -5.05 4.00
CA SER A 36 -9.45 -3.94 4.87
C SER A 36 -10.62 -3.02 5.24
N ARG A 37 -10.65 -2.60 6.50
CA ARG A 37 -11.60 -1.61 7.04
C ARG A 37 -11.75 -0.36 6.16
N SER A 38 -10.63 0.13 5.63
CA SER A 38 -10.60 1.28 4.72
C SER A 38 -11.38 1.04 3.43
N LEU A 39 -11.33 -0.16 2.86
CA LEU A 39 -12.03 -0.47 1.62
C LEU A 39 -13.53 -0.60 1.86
N ILE A 40 -13.94 -1.16 3.00
CA ILE A 40 -15.34 -1.24 3.42
C ILE A 40 -15.93 0.17 3.53
N ILE A 41 -15.24 1.06 4.25
CA ILE A 41 -15.66 2.45 4.43
C ILE A 41 -15.72 3.18 3.08
N GLU A 42 -14.71 3.02 2.23
CA GLU A 42 -14.69 3.65 0.91
C GLU A 42 -15.87 3.20 0.04
N ASN A 43 -16.16 1.90 0.02
CA ASN A 43 -17.30 1.36 -0.73
C ASN A 43 -18.64 1.85 -0.16
N ALA A 44 -18.76 1.92 1.17
CA ALA A 44 -19.96 2.45 1.82
C ALA A 44 -20.19 3.92 1.46
N LEU A 45 -19.14 4.76 1.52
CA LEU A 45 -19.22 6.17 1.12
C LEU A 45 -19.55 6.33 -0.35
N ILE A 46 -18.91 5.56 -1.24
CA ILE A 46 -19.21 5.59 -2.67
C ILE A 46 -20.68 5.22 -2.91
N SER A 47 -21.18 4.18 -2.23
CA SER A 47 -22.55 3.72 -2.37
C SER A 47 -23.55 4.75 -1.86
N ALA A 48 -23.24 5.42 -0.75
CA ALA A 48 -24.07 6.48 -0.18
C ALA A 48 -24.14 7.73 -1.09
N PHE A 49 -23.03 8.16 -1.68
CA PHE A 49 -22.98 9.38 -2.49
C PHE A 49 -23.31 9.17 -3.98
N LYS A 50 -23.02 7.99 -4.53
CA LYS A 50 -23.11 7.71 -5.98
C LYS A 50 -24.05 6.57 -6.33
N GLY A 51 -24.71 5.96 -5.35
CA GLY A 51 -25.58 4.80 -5.52
C GLY A 51 -24.83 3.46 -5.55
N PHE A 52 -25.52 2.39 -5.14
CA PHE A 52 -24.96 1.04 -4.95
C PHE A 52 -24.25 0.46 -6.18
N LYS A 53 -24.74 0.76 -7.39
CA LYS A 53 -24.14 0.24 -8.65
C LYS A 53 -22.70 0.70 -8.88
N ASN A 54 -22.26 1.75 -8.21
CA ASN A 54 -20.91 2.33 -8.34
C ASN A 54 -19.94 1.87 -7.24
N GLY A 55 -20.43 1.18 -6.20
CA GLY A 55 -19.62 0.68 -5.07
C GLY A 55 -18.83 -0.60 -5.39
N GLU A 56 -19.28 -1.39 -6.38
CA GLU A 56 -18.58 -2.58 -6.84
C GLU A 56 -17.33 -2.20 -7.65
N LYS A 57 -16.18 -2.09 -6.98
CA LYS A 57 -14.91 -1.93 -7.69
C LYS A 57 -14.65 -3.17 -8.55
N LYS A 58 -14.68 -3.01 -9.87
CA LYS A 58 -14.21 -4.03 -10.83
C LYS A 58 -12.81 -4.48 -10.41
N LYS A 59 -12.63 -5.77 -10.15
CA LYS A 59 -11.33 -6.38 -9.81
C LYS A 59 -10.32 -5.98 -10.89
N LYS A 60 -9.42 -5.04 -10.60
CA LYS A 60 -8.32 -4.72 -11.51
C LYS A 60 -7.39 -5.94 -11.53
N LYS A 61 -7.21 -6.54 -12.69
CA LYS A 61 -6.21 -7.61 -12.87
C LYS A 61 -4.86 -7.06 -12.43
N ILE A 62 -4.33 -7.57 -11.32
CA ILE A 62 -2.95 -7.31 -10.90
C ILE A 62 -2.09 -8.14 -11.82
N TYR A 63 -1.71 -7.57 -12.97
CA TYR A 63 -0.69 -8.20 -13.79
C TYR A 63 0.61 -8.17 -12.99
N PRO A 64 1.26 -9.32 -12.73
CA PRO A 64 2.59 -9.29 -12.16
C PRO A 64 3.44 -8.42 -13.08
N LYS A 65 4.02 -7.35 -12.54
CA LYS A 65 5.00 -6.54 -13.29
C LYS A 65 6.02 -7.54 -13.83
N ALA A 66 6.10 -7.65 -15.17
CA ALA A 66 7.07 -8.52 -15.81
C ALA A 66 8.42 -8.27 -15.13
N LYS A 67 8.99 -9.32 -14.53
CA LYS A 67 10.31 -9.25 -13.90
C LYS A 67 11.25 -8.78 -15.00
N HIS A 68 11.61 -7.50 -14.98
CA HIS A 68 12.61 -6.98 -15.90
C HIS A 68 13.86 -7.81 -15.63
N ASN A 69 14.26 -8.60 -16.63
CA ASN A 69 15.38 -9.53 -16.55
C ASN A 69 16.53 -8.87 -15.79
N GLN A 70 16.94 -9.46 -14.66
CA GLN A 70 18.19 -9.12 -13.97
C GLN A 70 19.36 -9.56 -14.86
N LYS A 71 19.52 -8.95 -16.03
CA LYS A 71 20.75 -9.04 -16.80
C LYS A 71 21.70 -8.00 -16.21
N ASN A 72 22.80 -8.52 -15.66
CA ASN A 72 24.01 -7.82 -15.24
C ASN A 72 24.05 -7.29 -13.80
N ARG A 73 23.97 -8.21 -12.81
CA ARG A 73 24.74 -8.00 -11.57
C ARG A 73 26.21 -8.27 -11.89
N LYS A 74 26.94 -7.26 -12.40
CA LYS A 74 28.40 -7.28 -12.32
C LYS A 74 28.75 -7.27 -10.84
N ASN A 75 29.39 -8.34 -10.35
CA ASN A 75 29.93 -8.42 -9.00
C ASN A 75 30.92 -7.27 -8.80
N LYS A 76 30.47 -6.13 -8.27
CA LYS A 76 31.37 -5.13 -7.70
C LYS A 76 31.92 -5.75 -6.43
N GLN A 77 33.18 -6.21 -6.48
CA GLN A 77 33.95 -6.50 -5.27
C GLN A 77 33.96 -5.21 -4.44
N THR A 78 33.19 -5.20 -3.36
CA THR A 78 33.27 -4.16 -2.34
C THR A 78 34.60 -4.36 -1.62
N LYS A 79 35.59 -3.52 -1.90
CA LYS A 79 36.77 -3.41 -1.02
C LYS A 79 36.25 -3.01 0.36
N LYS A 80 36.24 -3.95 1.32
CA LYS A 80 36.00 -3.64 2.74
C LYS A 80 37.16 -2.76 3.20
N TYR A 81 36.92 -1.47 3.32
CA TYR A 81 37.81 -0.62 4.10
C TYR A 81 37.55 -0.95 5.57
N ILE A 82 38.50 -1.68 6.19
CA ILE A 82 38.51 -1.86 7.63
C ILE A 82 38.91 -0.51 8.22
N GLN A 83 37.96 0.18 8.82
CA GLN A 83 38.23 1.38 9.59
C GLN A 83 38.90 0.92 10.90
N LYS A 84 40.21 1.17 11.04
CA LYS A 84 40.90 0.95 12.30
C LYS A 84 40.44 2.02 13.29
N CYS A 85 39.92 1.61 14.43
CA CYS A 85 39.60 2.53 15.52
C CYS A 85 40.91 3.05 16.12
N LEU A 86 41.02 4.36 16.34
CA LEU A 86 42.23 5.01 16.88
C LEU A 86 42.43 4.78 18.40
N PHE A 87 41.53 4.03 19.04
CA PHE A 87 41.49 3.83 20.49
C PHE A 87 41.40 2.35 20.89
N ALA A 88 41.86 1.44 20.03
CA ALA A 88 42.00 0.02 20.37
C ALA A 88 43.43 -0.28 20.84
#